data_AF-A0A9E8HLK1-F1
#
_entry.id   AF-A0A9E8HLK1-F1
#
_cell.length_a   1.000
_cell.length_b   1.000
_cell.length_c   1.000
_cell.angle_alpha   90.00
_cell.angle_beta   90.00
_cell.angle_gamma   90.00
#
_symmetry.space_group_name_H-M   'P 1'
#
loop_
_entity.id
_entity.type
_entity.pdbx_description
1 polymer ?
#
loop_
_entity_poly.entity_id
_entity_poly.type
_entity_poly.pdbx_seq_one_letter_code
_entity_poly.pdbx_strand_id
1 'polypeptide(L)'
;MNITGIPTDSLYKWMALSGITFAIASTSIFLSKVYEYKESIIEHQAELEFISSATQLGAVFGTITAVTGFSLWYFKLQKHIDIEQAAKAEEQQIKTQMARIRLNQEKNNAAQIEST
;
A
#
# COMPACT_ATOMS: atom_id res chain seq x y z
N MET A 1 14.63 -18.03 5.94
CA MET A 1 14.77 -17.33 7.24
C MET A 1 13.52 -16.48 7.39
N ASN A 2 12.70 -16.73 8.41
CA ASN A 2 11.38 -16.09 8.57
C ASN A 2 11.58 -14.66 9.09
N ILE A 3 11.75 -13.68 8.20
CA ILE A 3 11.97 -12.26 8.54
C ILE A 3 10.63 -11.54 8.82
N THR A 4 9.51 -12.23 8.61
CA THR A 4 8.12 -11.77 8.81
C THR A 4 7.74 -11.50 10.28
N GLY A 5 8.68 -11.67 11.23
CA GLY A 5 8.43 -11.50 12.66
C GLY A 5 9.00 -10.22 13.29
N ILE A 6 9.69 -9.35 12.53
CA ILE A 6 10.18 -8.10 13.11
C ILE A 6 8.98 -7.13 13.20
N PRO A 7 8.67 -6.57 14.39
CA PRO A 7 7.49 -5.71 14.61
C PRO A 7 7.50 -4.38 13.84
N THR A 8 8.46 -4.18 12.94
CA THR A 8 8.63 -2.98 12.13
C THR A 8 7.64 -2.88 10.98
N ASP A 9 7.03 -3.98 10.50
CA ASP A 9 6.00 -3.92 9.45
C ASP A 9 4.78 -3.10 9.92
N SER A 10 4.29 -3.38 11.12
CA SER A 10 3.18 -2.60 11.70
C SER A 10 3.54 -1.13 11.85
N LEU A 11 4.79 -0.81 12.18
CA LEU A 11 5.20 0.57 12.47
C LEU A 11 5.06 1.50 11.26
N TYR A 12 5.54 1.08 10.09
CA TYR A 12 5.48 1.94 8.88
C TYR A 12 4.05 2.12 8.39
N LYS A 13 3.22 1.08 8.47
CA LYS A 13 1.79 1.15 8.16
C LYS A 13 1.06 2.11 9.12
N TRP A 14 1.34 2.02 10.42
CA TRP A 14 0.78 2.95 11.41
C TRP A 14 1.22 4.39 11.16
N MET A 15 2.48 4.62 10.82
CA MET A 15 2.98 5.95 10.47
C MET A 15 2.31 6.50 9.20
N ALA A 16 2.12 5.67 8.18
CA ALA A 16 1.41 6.07 6.97
C ALA A 16 -0.06 6.45 7.26
N LEU A 17 -0.76 5.61 8.03
CA LEU A 17 -2.14 5.81 8.42
C LEU A 17 -2.34 7.02 9.34
N SER A 18 -1.41 7.28 10.27
CA SER A 18 -1.49 8.47 11.11
C SER A 18 -1.32 9.75 10.30
N GLY A 19 -0.42 9.76 9.30
CA GLY A 19 -0.26 10.87 8.37
C GLY A 19 -1.54 11.15 7.56
N ILE A 20 -2.17 10.11 6.99
CA ILE A 20 -3.44 10.23 6.30
C ILE A 20 -4.53 10.78 7.24
N THR A 21 -4.65 10.20 8.43
CA THR A 21 -5.66 10.58 9.42
C THR A 21 -5.51 12.05 9.80
N PHE A 22 -4.27 12.51 10.01
CA PHE A 22 -3.97 13.89 10.36
C PHE A 22 -4.28 14.86 9.21
N ALA A 23 -3.98 14.48 7.97
CA ALA A 23 -4.30 15.29 6.79
C ALA A 23 -5.82 15.42 6.58
N ILE A 24 -6.56 14.32 6.74
CA ILE A 24 -8.02 14.32 6.68
C ILE A 24 -8.60 15.16 7.81
N ALA A 25 -8.14 14.99 9.04
CA ALA A 25 -8.62 15.77 10.18
C ALA A 25 -8.40 17.28 9.98
N SER A 26 -7.21 17.68 9.50
CA SER A 26 -6.90 19.08 9.22
C SER A 26 -7.82 19.66 8.14
N THR A 27 -8.04 18.91 7.07
CA THR A 27 -8.93 19.32 5.97
C THR A 27 -10.40 19.41 6.44
N SER A 28 -10.86 18.44 7.24
CA SER A 28 -12.21 18.42 7.79
C SER A 28 -12.47 19.61 8.72
N ILE A 29 -11.50 19.98 9.57
CA ILE A 29 -11.59 21.17 10.44
C ILE A 29 -11.74 22.44 9.60
N PHE A 30 -10.92 22.58 8.55
CA PHE A 30 -11.00 23.71 7.63
C PHE A 30 -12.38 23.80 6.98
N LEU A 31 -12.88 22.71 6.39
CA LEU A 31 -14.19 22.66 5.74
C LEU A 31 -15.33 22.98 6.71
N SER A 32 -15.26 22.44 7.93
CA SER A 32 -16.23 22.72 8.99
C SER A 32 -16.32 24.22 9.30
N LYS A 33 -15.17 24.89 9.41
CA LYS A 33 -15.11 26.33 9.73
C LYS A 33 -15.50 27.22 8.56
N VAL A 34 -15.12 26.85 7.34
CA VAL A 34 -15.58 27.55 6.13
C VAL A 34 -17.10 27.47 5.98
N TYR A 35 -17.70 26.31 6.31
CA TYR A 35 -19.14 26.15 6.26
C TYR A 35 -19.87 26.98 7.34
N GLU A 36 -19.34 26.97 8.57
CA GLU A 36 -19.87 27.73 9.70
C GLU A 36 -19.89 29.24 9.40
N TYR A 37 -18.84 29.77 8.77
CA TYR A 37 -18.67 31.21 8.54
C TYR A 37 -19.18 31.68 7.18
N LYS A 38 -19.88 30.84 6.42
CA LYS A 38 -20.34 31.15 5.07
C LYS A 38 -21.20 32.43 4.99
N GLU A 39 -22.01 32.70 6.01
CA GLU A 39 -22.91 33.86 6.04
C GLU A 39 -22.24 35.14 6.60
N SER A 40 -21.16 34.99 7.37
CA SER A 40 -20.47 36.09 8.09
C SER A 40 -18.97 36.17 7.75
N ILE A 41 -18.57 35.82 6.51
CA ILE A 41 -17.17 35.75 6.08
C ILE A 41 -16.39 37.04 6.38
N ILE A 42 -17.02 38.21 6.19
CA ILE A 42 -16.39 39.52 6.40
C ILE A 42 -16.05 39.73 7.88
N GLU A 43 -16.91 39.30 8.79
CA GLU A 43 -16.72 39.48 10.23
C GLU A 43 -15.62 38.56 10.78
N HIS A 44 -15.36 37.44 10.11
CA HIS A 44 -14.45 36.40 10.60
C HIS A 44 -13.24 36.16 9.67
N GLN A 45 -12.90 37.16 8.85
CA GLN A 45 -11.81 37.05 7.87
C GLN A 45 -10.46 36.72 8.52
N ALA A 46 -10.12 37.38 9.63
CA ALA A 46 -8.84 37.14 10.33
C ALA A 46 -8.77 35.73 10.95
N GLU A 47 -9.90 35.23 11.48
CA GLU A 47 -9.98 33.86 12.00
C GLU A 47 -9.83 32.83 10.88
N LEU A 48 -10.50 33.06 9.75
CA LEU A 48 -10.40 32.19 8.56
C LEU A 48 -8.97 32.15 8.02
N GLU A 49 -8.28 33.28 7.97
CA GLU A 49 -6.89 33.35 7.51
C GLU A 49 -5.95 32.54 8.41
N PHE A 50 -6.10 32.68 9.73
CA PHE A 50 -5.34 31.90 10.70
C PHE A 50 -5.64 30.40 10.59
N ILE A 51 -6.92 30.01 10.60
CA ILE A 51 -7.36 28.62 10.52
C ILE A 51 -6.92 27.99 9.19
N SER A 52 -7.05 28.72 8.07
CA SER A 52 -6.60 28.28 6.76
C SER A 52 -5.11 27.96 6.77
N SER A 53 -4.28 28.88 7.27
CA SER A 53 -2.83 28.68 7.34
C SER A 53 -2.45 27.49 8.24
N ALA A 54 -3.07 27.39 9.42
CA ALA A 54 -2.80 26.31 10.36
C ALA A 54 -3.22 24.93 9.82
N THR A 55 -4.41 24.83 9.22
CA THR A 55 -4.92 23.57 8.66
C THR A 55 -4.19 23.16 7.39
N GLN A 56 -3.74 24.11 6.55
CA GLN A 56 -2.86 23.82 5.40
C GLN A 56 -1.52 23.23 5.85
N LEU A 57 -0.88 23.82 6.86
CA LEU A 57 0.35 23.27 7.44
C LEU A 57 0.13 21.87 8.00
N GLY A 58 -0.99 21.66 8.71
CA GLY A 58 -1.38 20.35 9.21
C GLY A 58 -1.56 19.31 8.09
N ALA A 59 -2.25 19.69 7.01
CA ALA A 59 -2.46 18.83 5.85
C ALA A 59 -1.16 18.48 5.12
N VAL A 60 -0.26 19.45 4.93
CA VAL A 60 1.07 19.24 4.34
C VAL A 60 1.90 18.29 5.21
N PHE A 61 1.93 18.53 6.52
CA PHE A 61 2.67 17.68 7.46
C PHE A 61 2.14 16.24 7.45
N GLY A 62 0.82 16.07 7.54
CA GLY A 62 0.18 14.75 7.46
C GLY A 62 0.49 14.02 6.16
N THR A 63 0.49 14.75 5.03
CA THR A 63 0.84 14.19 3.71
C THR A 63 2.29 13.74 3.64
N ILE A 64 3.24 14.55 4.15
CA ILE A 64 4.66 14.19 4.20
C ILE A 64 4.87 12.94 5.07
N THR A 65 4.24 12.88 6.24
CA THR A 65 4.30 11.71 7.12
C THR A 65 3.73 10.47 6.43
N ALA A 66 2.59 10.60 5.73
CA ALA A 66 1.97 9.53 4.99
C ALA A 66 2.89 8.98 3.89
N VAL A 67 3.42 9.86 3.04
CA VAL A 67 4.34 9.50 1.94
C VAL A 67 5.60 8.83 2.47
N THR A 68 6.16 9.34 3.56
CA THR A 68 7.35 8.75 4.20
C THR A 68 7.04 7.36 4.75
N GLY A 69 5.87 7.18 5.39
CA GLY A 69 5.40 5.89 5.89
C GLY A 69 5.25 4.85 4.78
N PHE A 70 4.58 5.21 3.69
CA PHE A 70 4.43 4.31 2.55
C PHE A 70 5.75 4.02 1.85
N SER A 71 6.63 5.02 1.72
CA SER A 71 7.95 4.83 1.11
C SER A 71 8.79 3.83 1.90
N LEU A 72 8.86 4.00 3.23
CA LEU A 72 9.58 3.06 4.09
C LEU A 72 8.97 1.67 4.04
N TRP A 73 7.64 1.57 4.13
CA TRP A 73 6.95 0.29 4.03
C TRP A 73 7.26 -0.43 2.71
N TYR A 74 7.21 0.29 1.58
CA TYR A 74 7.48 -0.29 0.27
C TYR A 74 8.92 -0.77 0.13
N PHE A 75 9.89 0.10 0.41
CA PHE A 75 11.29 -0.22 0.20
C PHE A 75 11.83 -1.26 1.17
N LYS A 76 11.38 -1.23 2.44
CA LYS A 76 11.89 -2.15 3.46
C LYS A 76 11.18 -3.49 3.50
N LEU A 77 9.92 -3.55 3.07
CA LEU A 77 9.13 -4.77 3.22
C LEU A 77 8.54 -5.24 1.91
N GLN A 78 7.71 -4.42 1.26
CA GLN A 78 6.93 -4.87 0.10
C GLN A 78 7.84 -5.41 -1.01
N LYS A 79 8.92 -4.68 -1.33
CA LYS A 79 9.89 -5.09 -2.35
C LYS A 79 10.47 -6.50 -2.10
N HIS A 80 10.76 -6.84 -0.86
CA HIS A 80 11.33 -8.16 -0.52
C HIS A 80 10.28 -9.27 -0.67
N ILE A 81 9.05 -9.00 -0.24
CA ILE A 81 7.93 -9.93 -0.37
C ILE A 81 7.62 -10.19 -1.85
N ASP A 82 7.58 -9.14 -2.66
CA ASP A 82 7.27 -9.26 -4.09
C ASP A 82 8.30 -10.13 -4.83
N ILE A 83 9.59 -9.98 -4.50
CA ILE A 83 10.66 -10.82 -5.07
C ILE A 83 10.48 -12.29 -4.66
N GLU A 84 10.19 -12.55 -3.39
CA GLU A 84 10.01 -13.92 -2.91
C GLU A 84 8.77 -14.59 -3.53
N GLN A 85 7.68 -13.82 -3.69
CA GLN A 85 6.46 -14.30 -4.33
C GLN A 85 6.68 -14.57 -5.82
N ALA A 86 7.43 -13.72 -6.52
CA ALA A 86 7.80 -13.93 -7.92
C ALA A 86 8.60 -15.23 -8.09
N ALA A 87 9.62 -15.46 -7.25
CA ALA A 87 10.42 -16.68 -7.29
C ALA A 87 9.58 -17.95 -7.04
N LYS A 88 8.63 -17.90 -6.08
CA LYS A 88 7.70 -19.02 -5.81
C LYS A 88 6.75 -19.27 -6.98
N ALA A 89 6.29 -18.22 -7.65
CA ALA A 89 5.42 -18.33 -8.82
C ALA A 89 6.16 -19.01 -9.99
N GLU A 90 7.42 -18.65 -10.23
CA GLU A 90 8.26 -19.29 -11.25
C GLU A 90 8.48 -20.78 -10.95
N GLU A 91 8.78 -21.14 -9.69
CA GLU A 91 8.94 -22.54 -9.28
C GLU A 91 7.66 -23.36 -9.51
N GLN A 92 6.50 -22.80 -9.19
CA GLN A 92 5.20 -23.44 -9.42
C GLN A 92 4.90 -23.62 -10.92
N GLN A 93 5.26 -22.64 -11.74
CA GLN A 93 5.11 -22.75 -13.20
C GLN A 93 6.01 -23.85 -13.77
N ILE A 94 7.27 -23.92 -13.35
CA ILE A 94 8.20 -24.97 -13.78
C ILE A 94 7.68 -26.36 -13.37
N LYS A 95 7.22 -26.53 -12.13
CA LYS A 95 6.62 -27.80 -11.66
C LYS A 95 5.41 -28.20 -12.51
N THR A 96 4.56 -27.25 -12.84
CA THR A 96 3.37 -27.48 -13.68
C THR A 96 3.77 -27.88 -15.10
N GLN A 97 4.79 -27.23 -15.68
CA GLN A 97 5.31 -27.58 -17.01
C GLN A 97 5.93 -28.99 -17.01
N MET A 98 6.74 -29.32 -16.01
CA MET A 98 7.35 -30.65 -15.88
C MET A 98 6.28 -31.75 -15.74
N ALA A 99 5.23 -31.50 -14.95
CA ALA A 99 4.11 -32.43 -14.82
C ALA A 99 3.40 -32.66 -16.17
N ARG A 100 3.20 -31.60 -16.96
CA ARG A 100 2.60 -31.73 -18.31
C ARG A 100 3.49 -32.51 -19.27
N ILE A 101 4.79 -32.26 -19.28
CA ILE A 101 5.75 -32.99 -20.12
C ILE A 101 5.73 -34.48 -19.76
N ARG A 102 5.77 -34.81 -18.46
CA ARG A 102 5.72 -36.18 -17.97
C ARG A 102 4.43 -36.90 -18.41
N LEU A 103 3.28 -36.25 -18.26
CA LEU A 103 2.00 -36.81 -18.71
C LEU A 103 1.97 -37.06 -20.23
N ASN A 104 2.55 -36.16 -21.02
CA ASN A 104 2.64 -36.36 -22.47
C ASN A 104 3.57 -37.52 -22.83
N GLN A 105 4.69 -37.70 -22.12
CA GLN A 105 5.58 -38.85 -22.31
C GLN A 105 4.88 -40.16 -21.95
N GLU A 106 4.18 -40.21 -20.81
CA GLU A 106 3.41 -41.39 -20.38
C GLU A 106 2.33 -41.77 -21.42
N LYS A 107 1.61 -40.78 -21.98
CA LYS A 107 0.65 -41.01 -23.07
C LYS A 107 1.31 -41.53 -24.35
N ASN A 108 2.43 -40.97 -24.75
CA ASN A 108 3.15 -41.41 -25.95
C ASN A 108 3.67 -42.85 -25.80
N ASN A 109 4.18 -43.21 -24.62
CA ASN A 109 4.64 -44.56 -24.33
C ASN A 109 3.49 -45.57 -24.34
N ALA A 110 2.33 -45.22 -23.76
CA ALA A 110 1.14 -46.07 -23.80
C ALA A 110 0.66 -46.32 -25.24
N ALA A 111 0.63 -45.27 -26.07
CA ALA A 111 0.25 -45.41 -27.48
C ALA A 111 1.22 -46.29 -28.29
N GLN A 112 2.52 -46.26 -27.99
CA GLN A 112 3.50 -47.16 -28.62
C GLN A 112 3.26 -48.63 -28.26
N ILE A 113 2.94 -48.92 -26.99
CA ILE A 113 2.62 -50.28 -26.53
C ILE A 113 1.36 -50.81 -27.23
N GLU A 114 0.33 -49.99 -27.40
CA GLU A 114 -0.90 -50.39 -28.11
C GLU A 114 -0.71 -50.66 -29.60
N SER A 115 0.38 -50.15 -30.20
CA SER A 115 0.69 -50.32 -31.62
C SER A 115 1.57 -51.54 -31.95
N THR A 116 2.06 -52.26 -30.94
CA THR A 116 2.93 -53.44 -31.07
C THR A 116 2.13 -54.73 -30.83
#